data_AF-A0AA37TJJ9-F1
#
_entry.id   AF-A0AA37TJJ9-F1
#
_cell.length_a   1.000
_cell.length_b   1.000
_cell.length_c   1.000
_cell.angle_alpha   90.00
_cell.angle_beta   90.00
_cell.angle_gamma   90.00
#
_symmetry.space_group_name_H-M   'P 1'
#
loop_
_entity.id
_entity.type
_entity.pdbx_description
1 polymer ?
#
loop_
_entity_poly.entity_id
_entity_poly.type
_entity_poly.pdbx_seq_one_letter_code
_entity_poly.pdbx_strand_id
1 'polypeptide(L)'
;MAIHPALIGKAGEMMVAAELMRRGVEVAQPHSDVGVDLLAYRLEPGSTVPVRIVPIQVKAASGVRFSFDKRWLEKSANLVLAWRLETVPEFYVFDSLSRIDEALGATFSASKSWTENGLYAVTNPGSAVLERMAAHRDQWDRLISQL
;
A
#
# COMPACT_ATOMS: atom_id res chain seq x y z
N MET A 1 -0.13 -19.11 -19.22
CA MET A 1 0.21 -19.64 -17.89
C MET A 1 -0.36 -18.66 -16.87
N ALA A 2 -1.26 -19.08 -15.98
CA ALA A 2 -1.79 -18.18 -14.96
C ALA A 2 -0.67 -17.88 -13.94
N ILE A 3 -0.32 -16.60 -13.75
CA ILE A 3 0.68 -16.20 -12.76
C ILE A 3 0.09 -16.48 -11.36
N HIS A 4 0.87 -17.15 -10.52
CA HIS A 4 0.45 -17.48 -9.16
C HIS A 4 0.25 -16.20 -8.33
N PRO A 5 -0.90 -15.99 -7.65
CA PRO A 5 -1.18 -14.75 -6.92
C PRO A 5 -0.11 -14.35 -5.89
N ALA A 6 0.52 -15.33 -5.25
CA ALA A 6 1.64 -15.10 -4.32
C ALA A 6 2.86 -14.45 -5.00
N LEU A 7 3.15 -14.78 -6.26
CA LEU A 7 4.25 -14.17 -7.01
C LEU A 7 3.96 -12.71 -7.34
N ILE A 8 2.69 -12.37 -7.61
CA ILE A 8 2.25 -10.98 -7.84
C ILE A 8 2.43 -10.18 -6.54
N GLY A 9 2.00 -10.72 -5.41
CA GLY A 9 2.20 -10.11 -4.09
C GLY A 9 3.68 -9.81 -3.84
N LYS A 10 4.52 -10.83 -3.98
CA LYS A 10 5.96 -10.71 -3.76
C LYS A 10 6.65 -9.73 -4.71
N ALA A 11 6.28 -9.74 -6.00
CA ALA A 11 6.79 -8.78 -6.97
C ALA A 11 6.38 -7.35 -6.60
N GLY A 12 5.15 -7.13 -6.13
CA GLY A 12 4.69 -5.83 -5.67
C GLY A 12 5.46 -5.31 -4.46
N GLU A 13 5.72 -6.16 -3.46
CA GLU A 13 6.56 -5.81 -2.31
C GLU A 13 7.95 -5.34 -2.74
N MET A 14 8.60 -6.07 -3.65
CA MET A 14 9.95 -5.71 -4.13
C MET A 14 9.94 -4.44 -4.97
N MET A 15 8.88 -4.19 -5.75
CA MET A 15 8.73 -2.93 -6.49
C MET A 15 8.52 -1.74 -5.55
N VAL A 16 7.72 -1.89 -4.49
CA VAL A 16 7.55 -0.85 -3.46
C VAL A 16 8.88 -0.59 -2.74
N ALA A 17 9.61 -1.65 -2.37
CA ALA A 17 10.93 -1.51 -1.75
C ALA A 17 11.90 -0.76 -2.67
N ALA A 18 11.97 -1.11 -3.96
CA ALA A 18 12.82 -0.43 -4.93
C ALA A 18 12.46 1.07 -5.07
N GLU A 19 11.17 1.41 -5.10
CA GLU A 19 10.74 2.82 -5.17
C GLU A 19 11.11 3.60 -3.90
N LEU A 20 11.04 3.00 -2.72
CA LEU A 20 11.49 3.62 -1.47
C LEU A 20 13.01 3.83 -1.47
N MET A 21 13.79 2.81 -1.87
CA MET A 21 15.25 2.89 -1.97
C MET A 21 15.68 3.96 -2.98
N ARG A 22 14.99 4.07 -4.12
CA ARG A 22 15.21 5.14 -5.11
C ARG A 22 15.02 6.55 -4.52
N ARG A 23 14.25 6.68 -3.44
CA ARG A 23 13.99 7.93 -2.69
C ARG A 23 14.86 8.07 -1.43
N GLY A 24 15.90 7.24 -1.27
CA GLY A 24 16.80 7.29 -0.13
C GLY A 24 16.16 6.82 1.18
N VAL A 25 15.27 5.83 1.09
CA VAL A 25 14.68 5.14 2.24
C VAL A 25 15.17 3.71 2.24
N GLU A 26 15.75 3.27 3.36
CA GLU A 26 16.16 1.89 3.55
C GLU A 26 14.93 1.02 3.87
N VAL A 27 14.97 -0.24 3.42
CA VAL A 27 13.84 -1.16 3.56
C VAL A 27 14.32 -2.51 4.08
N ALA A 28 13.63 -3.01 5.11
CA ALA A 28 13.77 -4.38 5.60
C ALA A 28 12.47 -5.15 5.37
N GLN A 29 12.59 -6.46 5.16
CA GLN A 29 11.44 -7.33 4.97
C GLN A 29 11.33 -8.32 6.15
N PRO A 30 10.21 -8.32 6.88
CA PRO A 30 9.94 -9.37 7.85
C PRO A 30 9.84 -10.75 7.18
N HIS A 31 10.43 -11.76 7.81
CA HIS A 31 10.21 -13.18 7.46
C HIS A 31 9.04 -13.75 8.28
N SER A 32 7.95 -13.01 8.35
CA SER A 32 6.78 -13.30 9.18
C SER A 32 5.52 -12.72 8.52
N ASP A 33 4.46 -13.51 8.40
CA ASP A 33 3.16 -13.05 7.88
C ASP A 33 2.27 -12.56 9.04
N VAL A 34 2.59 -11.38 9.55
CA VAL A 34 1.85 -10.74 10.66
C VAL A 34 1.00 -9.56 10.23
N GLY A 35 0.94 -9.27 8.92
CA GLY A 35 0.26 -8.08 8.37
C GLY A 35 1.16 -6.83 8.29
N VAL A 36 2.47 -7.04 8.14
CA VAL A 36 3.46 -6.02 7.79
C VAL A 36 4.40 -6.68 6.77
N ASP A 37 4.45 -6.14 5.56
CA ASP A 37 5.23 -6.75 4.47
C ASP A 37 6.62 -6.11 4.37
N LEU A 38 6.73 -4.82 4.70
CA LEU A 38 7.98 -4.06 4.66
C LEU A 38 8.11 -3.16 5.89
N LEU A 39 9.35 -2.85 6.25
CA LEU A 39 9.74 -1.89 7.28
C LEU A 39 10.62 -0.83 6.61
N ALA A 40 10.14 0.41 6.53
CA ALA A 40 10.92 1.53 6.04
C ALA A 40 11.65 2.25 7.18
N TYR A 41 12.88 2.67 6.94
CA TYR A 41 13.68 3.41 7.92
C TYR A 41 14.74 4.29 7.23
N ARG A 42 15.36 5.16 8.03
CA ARG A 42 16.58 5.89 7.66
C ARG A 42 17.65 5.68 8.72
N LEU A 43 18.91 5.66 8.28
CA LEU A 43 20.06 5.63 9.15
C LEU A 43 20.70 7.02 9.13
N GLU A 44 20.95 7.56 10.32
CA GLU A 44 21.80 8.73 10.45
C GLU A 44 23.25 8.36 10.13
N PRO A 45 24.07 9.30 9.61
CA PRO A 45 25.47 9.04 9.31
C PRO A 45 26.22 8.46 10.52
N GLY A 46 26.82 7.28 10.33
CA GLY A 46 27.55 6.58 11.38
C GLY A 46 26.69 5.76 12.35
N SER A 47 25.36 5.74 12.19
CA SER A 47 24.47 4.85 12.93
C SER A 47 24.24 3.53 12.21
N THR A 48 24.17 2.44 12.96
CA THR A 48 23.73 1.12 12.49
C THR A 48 22.30 0.77 12.90
N VAL A 49 21.63 1.66 13.66
CA VAL A 49 20.28 1.45 14.18
C VAL A 49 19.42 2.66 13.77
N PRO A 50 18.23 2.43 13.20
CA PRO A 50 17.34 3.51 12.85
C PRO A 50 16.70 4.12 14.10
N VAL A 51 16.50 5.44 14.08
CA VAL A 51 15.74 6.16 15.13
C VAL A 51 14.26 5.78 15.05
N ARG A 52 13.77 5.54 13.84
CA ARG A 52 12.37 5.23 13.57
C ARG A 52 12.23 4.20 12.46
N ILE A 53 11.25 3.32 12.65
CA ILE A 53 10.85 2.31 11.68
C ILE A 53 9.36 2.50 11.41
N VAL A 54 9.00 2.62 10.14
CA VAL A 54 7.63 2.78 9.67
C VAL A 54 7.21 1.47 9.00
N PRO A 55 6.26 0.72 9.59
CA PRO A 55 5.75 -0.49 8.97
C PRO A 55 4.88 -0.16 7.74
N ILE A 56 4.81 -1.10 6.80
CA ILE A 56 4.08 -0.94 5.55
C ILE A 56 3.42 -2.27 5.19
N GLN A 57 2.11 -2.23 4.94
CA GLN A 57 1.41 -3.29 4.22
C GLN A 57 1.42 -2.97 2.72
N VAL A 58 1.70 -3.96 1.88
CA VAL A 58 1.61 -3.89 0.44
C VAL A 58 0.46 -4.77 -0.05
N LYS A 59 -0.31 -4.27 -1.03
CA LYS A 59 -1.24 -5.09 -1.80
C LYS A 59 -1.03 -4.86 -3.27
N ALA A 60 -0.83 -5.95 -3.99
CA ALA A 60 -0.38 -5.89 -5.37
C ALA A 60 -1.38 -6.53 -6.33
N ALA A 61 -1.44 -5.99 -7.54
CA ALA A 61 -2.24 -6.52 -8.62
C ALA A 61 -1.52 -6.38 -9.97
N SER A 62 -1.64 -7.41 -10.81
CA SER A 62 -1.12 -7.35 -12.18
C SER A 62 -1.81 -6.29 -13.03
N GLY A 63 -3.10 -6.08 -12.81
CA GLY A 63 -3.93 -5.06 -13.47
C GLY A 63 -4.47 -4.03 -12.48
N VAL A 64 -5.69 -3.56 -12.74
CA VAL A 64 -6.37 -2.55 -11.94
C VAL A 64 -7.47 -3.22 -11.11
N ARG A 65 -7.17 -3.50 -9.85
CA ARG A 65 -8.10 -4.05 -8.86
C ARG A 65 -7.58 -3.77 -7.47
N PHE A 66 -8.46 -3.74 -6.48
CA PHE A 66 -8.03 -3.59 -5.09
C PHE A 66 -9.03 -4.20 -4.14
N SER A 67 -8.54 -4.44 -2.93
CA SER A 67 -9.36 -4.58 -1.74
C SER A 67 -8.79 -3.67 -0.68
N PHE A 68 -9.63 -3.16 0.20
CA PHE A 68 -9.26 -2.48 1.43
C PHE A 68 -9.81 -3.25 2.60
N ASP A 69 -8.99 -3.43 3.63
CA ASP A 69 -9.36 -4.01 4.90
C ASP A 69 -8.86 -3.08 6.01
N LYS A 70 -9.76 -2.65 6.90
CA LYS A 70 -9.42 -1.71 8.00
C LYS A 70 -8.28 -2.23 8.88
N ARG A 71 -8.17 -3.56 9.03
CA ARG A 71 -7.16 -4.23 9.88
C ARG A 71 -5.73 -4.06 9.39
N TRP A 72 -5.53 -3.70 8.11
CA TRP A 72 -4.17 -3.48 7.59
C TRP A 72 -3.55 -2.23 8.19
N LEU A 73 -4.31 -1.15 8.33
CA LEU A 73 -3.81 0.09 8.93
C LEU A 73 -3.67 -0.01 10.45
N GLU A 74 -4.44 -0.86 11.12
CA GLU A 74 -4.25 -1.17 12.55
C GLU A 74 -2.85 -1.73 12.85
N LYS A 75 -2.28 -2.48 11.89
CA LYS A 75 -1.01 -3.18 12.07
C LYS A 75 0.20 -2.44 11.49
N SER A 76 0.02 -1.82 10.33
CA SER A 76 1.13 -1.24 9.57
C SER A 76 1.15 0.28 9.57
N ALA A 77 0.07 0.96 9.98
CA ALA A 77 -0.13 2.42 9.83
C ALA A 77 -0.06 2.96 8.38
N ASN A 78 0.57 2.25 7.44
CA ASN A 78 0.72 2.63 6.04
C ASN A 78 0.38 1.46 5.12
N LEU A 79 -0.41 1.74 4.09
CA LEU A 79 -0.78 0.80 3.03
C LEU A 79 -0.30 1.35 1.68
N VAL A 80 0.40 0.53 0.92
CA VAL A 80 0.75 0.81 -0.47
C VAL A 80 0.04 -0.18 -1.38
N LEU A 81 -0.79 0.32 -2.29
CA LEU A 81 -1.32 -0.46 -3.40
C LEU A 81 -0.39 -0.35 -4.60
N ALA A 82 0.05 -1.49 -5.15
CA ALA A 82 0.84 -1.56 -6.37
C ALA A 82 0.01 -2.17 -7.50
N TRP A 83 -0.36 -1.37 -8.49
CA TRP A 83 -1.14 -1.79 -9.66
C TRP A 83 -0.26 -1.94 -10.90
N ARG A 84 -0.82 -2.60 -11.92
CA ARG A 84 -0.23 -2.68 -13.26
C ARG A 84 1.18 -3.28 -13.30
N LEU A 85 1.47 -4.22 -12.40
CA LEU A 85 2.80 -4.84 -12.27
C LEU A 85 3.31 -5.52 -13.54
N GLU A 86 2.44 -5.91 -14.47
CA GLU A 86 2.83 -6.50 -15.76
C GLU A 86 3.25 -5.45 -16.80
N THR A 87 3.12 -4.16 -16.50
CA THR A 87 3.44 -3.05 -17.40
C THR A 87 4.28 -1.99 -16.70
N VAL A 88 3.80 -0.74 -16.61
CA VAL A 88 4.40 0.32 -15.79
C VAL A 88 3.65 0.34 -14.46
N PRO A 89 4.30 -0.03 -13.34
CA PRO A 89 3.66 -0.04 -12.03
C PRO A 89 3.12 1.32 -11.61
N GLU A 90 1.96 1.32 -10.94
CA GLU A 90 1.38 2.50 -10.32
C GLU A 90 1.26 2.27 -8.81
N PHE A 91 1.66 3.26 -8.01
CA PHE A 91 1.68 3.15 -6.56
C PHE A 91 0.71 4.13 -5.92
N TYR A 92 -0.12 3.64 -5.00
CA TYR A 92 -1.08 4.45 -4.26
C TYR A 92 -0.81 4.32 -2.77
N VAL A 93 -0.58 5.45 -2.11
CA VAL A 93 -0.06 5.48 -0.73
C VAL A 93 -1.12 6.02 0.21
N PHE A 94 -1.42 5.24 1.26
CA PHE A 94 -2.41 5.54 2.29
C PHE A 94 -1.76 5.46 3.67
N ASP A 95 -1.94 6.49 4.49
CA ASP A 95 -1.41 6.62 5.85
C ASP A 95 -2.50 6.63 6.94
N SER A 96 -3.76 6.50 6.51
CA SER A 96 -4.92 6.67 7.39
C SER A 96 -6.18 6.11 6.77
N LEU A 97 -7.13 5.75 7.64
CA LEU A 97 -8.42 5.22 7.24
C LEU A 97 -9.25 6.27 6.47
N SER A 98 -9.14 7.55 6.84
CA SER A 98 -9.81 8.64 6.14
C SER A 98 -9.38 8.75 4.68
N ARG A 99 -8.09 8.52 4.36
CA ARG A 99 -7.62 8.49 2.97
C ARG A 99 -8.18 7.29 2.20
N ILE A 100 -8.38 6.16 2.86
CA ILE A 100 -9.08 5.03 2.24
C ILE A 100 -10.55 5.41 1.99
N ASP A 101 -11.22 6.05 2.95
CA ASP A 101 -12.60 6.52 2.79
C ASP A 101 -12.75 7.53 1.64
N GLU A 102 -11.79 8.44 1.47
CA GLU A 102 -11.71 9.36 0.34
C GLU A 102 -11.62 8.62 -1.00
N ALA A 103 -10.74 7.62 -1.11
CA ALA A 103 -10.59 6.80 -2.30
C ALA A 103 -11.86 6.00 -2.63
N LEU A 104 -12.50 5.43 -1.60
CA LEU A 104 -13.78 4.75 -1.73
C LEU A 104 -14.88 5.73 -2.18
N GLY A 105 -14.87 6.96 -1.68
CA GLY A 105 -15.91 7.95 -1.89
C GLY A 105 -17.21 7.60 -1.16
N ALA A 106 -18.11 8.60 -1.04
CA ALA A 106 -19.27 8.55 -0.16
C ALA A 106 -20.17 7.31 -0.33
N THR A 107 -20.37 6.83 -1.57
CA THR A 107 -21.22 5.66 -1.82
C THR A 107 -20.61 4.38 -1.27
N PHE A 108 -19.31 4.14 -1.49
CA PHE A 108 -18.68 2.88 -1.11
C PHE A 108 -18.23 2.88 0.35
N SER A 109 -17.83 4.03 0.89
CA SER A 109 -17.55 4.17 2.32
C SER A 109 -18.82 4.08 3.18
N ALA A 110 -20.01 4.31 2.62
CA ALA A 110 -21.28 4.06 3.32
C ALA A 110 -21.84 2.64 3.14
N SER A 111 -21.18 1.79 2.35
CA SER A 111 -21.67 0.42 2.10
C SER A 111 -21.57 -0.46 3.34
N LYS A 112 -22.51 -1.39 3.54
CA LYS A 112 -22.46 -2.36 4.65
C LYS A 112 -21.17 -3.16 4.68
N SER A 113 -20.65 -3.54 3.51
CA SER A 113 -19.35 -4.23 3.40
C SER A 113 -18.22 -3.44 4.07
N TRP A 114 -18.23 -2.11 3.94
CA TRP A 114 -17.21 -1.27 4.55
C TRP A 114 -17.53 -0.86 6.00
N THR A 115 -18.77 -0.48 6.28
CA THR A 115 -19.17 0.05 7.60
C THR A 115 -19.28 -1.07 8.64
N GLU A 116 -19.84 -2.22 8.28
CA GLU A 116 -20.06 -3.34 9.19
C GLU A 116 -18.90 -4.35 9.15
N ASN A 117 -18.40 -4.72 7.95
CA ASN A 117 -17.36 -5.76 7.83
C ASN A 117 -15.93 -5.20 7.74
N GLY A 118 -15.78 -3.89 7.51
CA GLY A 118 -14.46 -3.27 7.35
C GLY A 118 -13.68 -3.71 6.10
N LEU A 119 -14.36 -4.32 5.12
CA LEU A 119 -13.76 -4.88 3.90
C LEU A 119 -14.51 -4.39 2.67
N TYR A 120 -13.78 -3.87 1.69
CA TYR A 120 -14.34 -3.52 0.39
C TYR A 120 -13.40 -3.97 -0.72
N ALA A 121 -13.92 -4.64 -1.75
CA ALA A 121 -13.12 -5.20 -2.84
C ALA A 121 -13.76 -4.95 -4.20
N VAL A 122 -12.92 -4.63 -5.19
CA VAL A 122 -13.32 -4.32 -6.57
C VAL A 122 -12.32 -4.93 -7.55
N THR A 123 -12.82 -5.74 -8.48
CA THR A 123 -12.03 -6.42 -9.52
C THR A 123 -11.94 -5.63 -10.82
N ASN A 124 -12.88 -4.72 -11.07
CA ASN A 124 -12.89 -3.84 -12.24
C ASN A 124 -13.49 -2.47 -11.87
N PRO A 125 -12.70 -1.57 -11.28
CA PRO A 125 -13.20 -0.27 -10.83
C PRO A 125 -13.61 0.63 -12.00
N GLY A 126 -14.79 1.25 -11.88
CA GLY A 126 -15.27 2.23 -12.86
C GLY A 126 -14.48 3.54 -12.83
N SER A 127 -14.67 4.38 -13.84
CA SER A 127 -13.95 5.65 -14.03
C SER A 127 -13.98 6.57 -12.80
N ALA A 128 -15.13 6.69 -12.14
CA ALA A 128 -15.27 7.52 -10.94
C ALA A 128 -14.40 7.03 -9.76
N VAL A 129 -14.18 5.72 -9.62
CA VAL A 129 -13.28 5.17 -8.60
C VAL A 129 -11.83 5.47 -8.97
N LEU A 130 -11.47 5.31 -10.25
CA LEU A 130 -10.13 5.59 -10.74
C LEU A 130 -9.74 7.06 -10.57
N GLU A 131 -10.67 7.96 -10.81
CA GLU A 131 -10.49 9.40 -10.60
C GLU A 131 -10.19 9.72 -9.14
N ARG A 132 -10.96 9.15 -8.19
CA ARG A 132 -10.69 9.33 -6.76
C ARG A 132 -9.34 8.74 -6.35
N MET A 133 -9.04 7.54 -6.83
CA MET A 133 -7.75 6.88 -6.58
C MET A 133 -6.56 7.74 -7.05
N ALA A 134 -6.69 8.49 -8.14
CA ALA A 134 -5.62 9.31 -8.69
C ALA A 134 -5.04 10.31 -7.67
N ALA A 135 -5.85 10.83 -6.74
CA ALA A 135 -5.39 11.73 -5.66
C ALA A 135 -4.46 11.05 -4.64
N HIS A 136 -4.37 9.72 -4.65
CA HIS A 136 -3.52 8.92 -3.77
C HIS A 136 -2.29 8.36 -4.49
N ARG A 137 -2.19 8.59 -5.81
CA ARG A 137 -1.07 8.12 -6.63
C ARG A 137 0.22 8.85 -6.29
N ASP A 138 1.30 8.09 -6.12
CA ASP A 138 2.66 8.57 -5.88
C ASP A 138 2.80 9.53 -4.68
N GLN A 139 1.91 9.43 -3.71
CA GLN A 139 1.90 10.23 -2.49
C GLN A 139 2.90 9.72 -1.44
N TRP A 140 4.14 9.46 -1.87
CA TRP A 140 5.20 8.86 -1.06
C TRP A 140 5.59 9.71 0.15
N ASP A 141 5.44 11.03 0.06
CA ASP A 141 5.74 11.95 1.16
C ASP A 141 4.94 11.65 2.44
N ARG A 142 3.73 11.09 2.31
CA ARG A 142 2.90 10.65 3.46
C ARG A 142 3.63 9.65 4.35
N LEU A 143 4.38 8.75 3.72
CA LEU A 143 5.16 7.73 4.39
C LEU A 143 6.52 8.28 4.81
N ILE A 144 7.20 8.99 3.90
CA ILE A 144 8.57 9.48 4.12
C ILE A 144 8.63 10.52 5.25
N SER A 145 7.59 11.36 5.40
CA SER A 145 7.53 12.34 6.49
C SER A 145 7.38 11.70 7.87
N GLN A 146 7.07 10.40 7.92
CA GLN A 146 7.01 9.64 9.16
C GLN A 146 8.35 9.03 9.54
N LEU A 147 9.43 9.17 8.76
CA LEU A 147 10.77 8.62 9.04
C LEU A 147 11.64 9.65 9.75
#